data_AF-A0A4Y8UUB7-F1
#
_entry.id   AF-A0A4Y8UUB7-F1
#
_cell.length_a   1.000
_cell.length_b   1.000
_cell.length_c   1.000
_cell.angle_alpha   90.00
_cell.angle_beta   90.00
_cell.angle_gamma   90.00
#
_symmetry.space_group_name_H-M   'P 1'
#
loop_
_entity.id
_entity.type
_entity.pdbx_description
1 polymer ?
#
loop_
_entity_poly.entity_id
_entity_poly.type
_entity_poly.pdbx_seq_one_letter_code
_entity_poly.pdbx_strand_id
1 'polypeptide(L)'
;MEEVIYKHETNGEFTGIYAQIEDGKLTITEQDMGEFEKEYSRDGEVESFVFFDVANTNRLMRSLHASDDYSLIESLKKKFKKHGSCMKGKICDYCDEHGIKYQTQVYY
;
A
#
# COMPACT_ATOMS: atom_id res chain seq x y z
N MET A 1 -7.79 -12.28 0.54
CA MET A 1 -6.62 -12.70 1.35
C MET A 1 -5.65 -11.54 1.33
N GLU A 2 -5.18 -11.10 2.50
CA GLU A 2 -4.21 -10.02 2.60
C GLU A 2 -2.79 -10.54 2.31
N GLU A 3 -2.04 -9.80 1.51
CA GLU A 3 -0.71 -10.16 1.03
C GLU A 3 0.31 -9.11 1.45
N VAL A 4 1.43 -9.55 2.03
CA VAL A 4 2.54 -8.67 2.36
C VAL A 4 3.28 -8.28 1.08
N ILE A 5 3.29 -6.99 0.73
CA ILE A 5 4.00 -6.48 -0.46
C ILE A 5 5.36 -5.85 -0.11
N TYR A 6 5.53 -5.40 1.14
CA TYR A 6 6.81 -4.99 1.71
C TYR A 6 6.81 -5.19 3.23
N LYS A 7 7.95 -5.56 3.79
CA LYS A 7 8.17 -5.59 5.24
C LYS A 7 9.62 -5.23 5.52
N HIS A 8 9.83 -4.36 6.50
CA HIS A 8 11.14 -4.03 7.06
C HIS A 8 11.03 -3.95 8.58
N GLU A 9 12.07 -4.43 9.26
CA GLU A 9 12.16 -4.44 10.72
C GLU A 9 13.62 -4.24 11.10
N THR A 10 13.94 -3.17 11.83
CA THR A 10 15.30 -2.90 12.31
C THR A 10 15.27 -2.07 13.59
N ASN A 11 16.04 -2.46 14.60
CA ASN A 11 16.22 -1.71 15.85
C ASN A 11 14.90 -1.28 16.56
N GLY A 12 13.83 -2.07 16.47
CA GLY A 12 12.54 -1.76 17.07
C GLY A 12 11.64 -0.87 16.21
N GLU A 13 12.12 -0.41 15.05
CA GLU A 13 11.32 0.20 14.00
C GLU A 13 10.81 -0.89 13.05
N PHE A 14 9.54 -0.79 12.67
CA PHE A 14 8.85 -1.70 11.78
C PHE A 14 8.04 -0.92 10.75
N THR A 15 8.15 -1.32 9.49
CA THR A 15 7.25 -0.89 8.42
C THR A 15 6.72 -2.12 7.69
N GLY A 16 5.40 -2.30 7.71
CA GLY A 16 4.69 -3.33 6.96
C GLY A 16 3.77 -2.70 5.93
N ILE A 17 3.88 -3.09 4.66
CA ILE A 17 2.94 -2.69 3.62
C ILE A 17 2.25 -3.93 3.07
N TYR A 18 0.92 -3.89 3.13
CA TYR A 18 0.02 -4.98 2.83
C TYR A 18 -0.93 -4.58 1.71
N ALA A 19 -1.38 -5.56 0.94
CA ALA A 19 -2.39 -5.36 -0.08
C ALA A 19 -3.45 -6.44 0.01
N GLN A 20 -4.71 -6.03 -0.05
CA GLN A 20 -5.86 -6.91 0.00
C GLN A 20 -6.80 -6.58 -1.15
N ILE A 21 -7.30 -7.61 -1.83
CA ILE A 21 -8.34 -7.46 -2.84
C ILE A 21 -9.58 -8.22 -2.36
N GLU A 22 -10.68 -7.51 -2.22
CA GLU A 22 -11.98 -8.04 -1.83
C GLU A 22 -13.08 -7.43 -2.69
N ASP A 23 -13.96 -8.27 -3.25
CA ASP A 23 -15.00 -7.86 -4.19
C ASP A 23 -14.49 -6.97 -5.34
N GLY A 24 -13.26 -7.24 -5.80
CA GLY A 24 -12.58 -6.49 -6.86
C GLY A 24 -12.09 -5.10 -6.45
N LYS A 25 -12.07 -4.78 -5.16
CA LYS A 25 -11.55 -3.53 -4.60
C LYS A 25 -10.20 -3.78 -3.95
N LEU A 26 -9.21 -3.00 -4.34
CA LEU A 26 -7.89 -3.01 -3.71
C LEU A 26 -7.86 -2.09 -2.49
N THR A 27 -7.31 -2.60 -1.40
CA THR A 27 -6.87 -1.83 -0.23
C THR A 27 -5.37 -2.03 -0.07
N ILE A 28 -4.63 -0.94 0.13
CA ILE A 28 -3.22 -0.99 0.54
C ILE A 28 -3.14 -0.40 1.94
N THR A 29 -2.52 -1.14 2.85
CA THR A 29 -2.30 -0.73 4.24
C THR A 29 -0.82 -0.57 4.48
N GLU A 30 -0.40 0.50 5.14
CA GLU A 30 0.94 0.69 5.67
C GLU A 30 0.85 0.87 7.17
N GLN A 31 1.57 0.01 7.89
CA GLN A 31 1.74 0.03 9.33
C GLN A 31 3.18 0.42 9.63
N ASP A 32 3.35 1.51 10.36
CA ASP A 32 4.62 1.95 10.89
C ASP A 32 4.57 1.83 12.42
N MET A 33 5.60 1.23 13.01
CA MET A 33 5.74 1.11 14.45
C MET A 33 7.16 1.47 14.86
N GLY A 34 7.34 2.26 15.93
CA GLY A 34 8.67 2.69 16.33
C GLY A 34 8.69 3.77 17.40
N GLU A 35 9.90 4.18 17.81
CA GLU A 35 10.06 5.31 18.73
C GLU A 35 9.71 6.63 18.05
N PHE A 36 9.99 6.77 16.75
CA PHE A 36 9.61 7.97 15.99
C PHE A 36 8.09 8.17 15.98
N GLU A 37 7.32 7.09 15.80
CA GLU A 37 5.86 7.18 15.75
C GLU A 37 5.22 7.51 17.09
N LYS A 38 5.92 7.35 18.23
CA LYS A 38 5.43 7.80 19.55
C LYS A 38 5.31 9.33 19.66
N GLU A 39 5.94 10.07 18.75
CA GLU A 39 5.74 11.51 18.65
C GLU A 39 4.34 11.87 18.11
N TYR A 40 3.71 10.95 17.35
CA TYR A 40 2.46 11.17 16.64
C TYR A 40 1.30 10.29 17.14
N SER A 41 1.61 9.13 17.73
CA SER A 41 0.66 8.12 18.20
C SER A 41 0.89 7.78 19.68
N ARG A 42 -0.16 7.32 20.36
CA ARG A 42 -0.09 7.03 21.81
C ARG A 42 0.81 5.84 22.13
N ASP A 43 0.83 4.85 21.24
CA ASP A 43 1.50 3.57 21.46
C ASP A 43 2.71 3.36 20.53
N GLY A 44 3.01 4.34 19.66
CA GLY A 44 4.10 4.25 18.68
C GLY A 44 3.71 3.44 17.44
N GLU A 45 2.42 3.42 17.09
CA GLU A 45 1.86 2.71 15.94
C GLU A 45 1.03 3.69 15.10
N VAL A 46 1.34 3.80 13.81
CA VAL A 46 0.58 4.56 12.83
C VAL A 46 0.14 3.63 11.72
N GLU A 47 -1.13 3.69 11.37
CA GLU A 47 -1.70 2.89 10.29
C GLU A 47 -2.34 3.78 9.25
N SER A 48 -2.01 3.55 7.98
CA SER A 48 -2.50 4.34 6.87
C SER A 48 -2.97 3.46 5.72
N PHE A 49 -4.01 3.94 5.05
CA PHE A 49 -4.77 3.16 4.09
C PHE A 49 -4.89 3.91 2.76
N VAL A 50 -4.91 3.14 1.68
CA VAL A 50 -5.26 3.57 0.32
C VAL A 50 -6.34 2.65 -0.21
N PHE A 51 -7.52 3.22 -0.49
CA PHE A 51 -8.69 2.48 -0.94
C PHE A 51 -8.98 2.75 -2.42
N PHE A 52 -9.22 1.69 -3.18
CA PHE A 52 -9.63 1.74 -4.58
C PHE A 52 -11.01 1.12 -4.73
N ASP A 53 -11.89 1.77 -5.49
CA ASP A 53 -13.10 1.11 -5.96
C ASP A 53 -12.79 0.10 -7.07
N VAL A 54 -13.80 -0.66 -7.50
CA VAL A 54 -13.67 -1.67 -8.56
C VAL A 54 -13.17 -1.06 -9.87
N ALA A 55 -13.64 0.14 -10.23
CA ALA A 55 -13.27 0.78 -11.48
C ALA A 55 -11.80 1.19 -11.48
N ASN A 56 -11.30 1.76 -10.39
CA ASN A 56 -9.92 2.20 -10.25
C ASN A 56 -8.96 1.04 -10.02
N THR A 57 -9.39 -0.02 -9.34
CA THR A 57 -8.63 -1.28 -9.25
C THR A 57 -8.40 -1.86 -10.65
N ASN A 58 -9.46 -1.93 -11.48
CA ASN A 58 -9.33 -2.39 -12.87
C ASN A 58 -8.46 -1.48 -13.74
N ARG A 59 -8.49 -0.15 -13.52
CA ARG A 59 -7.59 0.78 -14.22
C ARG A 59 -6.14 0.53 -13.84
N LEU A 60 -5.86 0.34 -12.55
CA LEU A 60 -4.52 0.02 -12.06
C LEU A 60 -4.03 -1.31 -12.63
N MET A 61 -4.87 -2.35 -12.65
CA MET A 61 -4.55 -3.63 -13.31
C MET A 61 -4.14 -3.44 -14.76
N ARG A 62 -4.93 -2.73 -15.55
CA ARG A 62 -4.62 -2.47 -16.96
C ARG A 62 -3.31 -1.69 -17.13
N SER A 63 -3.09 -0.70 -16.28
CA SER A 63 -1.89 0.14 -16.28
C SER A 63 -0.62 -0.64 -15.91
N LEU A 64 -0.77 -1.66 -15.06
CA LEU A 64 0.31 -2.55 -14.64
C LEU A 64 0.40 -3.84 -15.48
N HIS A 65 -0.46 -4.00 -16.49
CA HIS A 65 -0.57 -5.21 -17.31
C HIS A 65 -0.86 -6.49 -16.49
N ALA A 66 -1.67 -6.37 -15.44
CA ALA A 66 -2.17 -7.47 -14.63
C ALA A 66 -3.49 -8.02 -15.19
N SER A 67 -3.61 -9.35 -15.25
CA SER A 67 -4.79 -10.07 -15.75
C SER A 67 -5.80 -10.46 -14.68
N ASP A 68 -5.34 -10.54 -13.43
CA ASP A 68 -6.06 -11.06 -12.27
C ASP A 68 -5.47 -10.49 -10.96
N ASP A 69 -6.16 -10.71 -9.86
CA ASP A 69 -5.80 -10.19 -8.53
C ASP A 69 -4.37 -10.57 -8.12
N TYR A 70 -3.97 -11.82 -8.36
CA TYR A 70 -2.63 -12.31 -8.02
C TYR A 70 -1.55 -11.56 -8.82
N SER A 71 -1.74 -11.45 -10.13
CA SER A 71 -0.82 -10.71 -11.01
C SER A 71 -0.77 -9.21 -10.68
N LEU A 72 -1.84 -8.62 -10.16
CA LEU A 72 -1.84 -7.24 -9.67
C LEU A 72 -0.90 -7.10 -8.47
N ILE A 73 -1.05 -7.96 -7.47
CA ILE A 73 -0.19 -7.97 -6.27
C ILE A 73 1.29 -8.18 -6.65
N GLU A 74 1.58 -9.15 -7.52
CA GLU A 74 2.94 -9.39 -8.00
C GLU A 74 3.51 -8.20 -8.77
N SER A 75 2.68 -7.51 -9.56
CA SER A 75 3.09 -6.30 -10.29
C SER A 75 3.40 -5.15 -9.35
N LEU A 76 2.61 -4.97 -8.28
CA LEU A 76 2.88 -3.99 -7.22
C LEU A 76 4.23 -4.28 -6.54
N LYS A 77 4.44 -5.53 -6.08
CA LYS A 77 5.70 -5.97 -5.47
C LYS A 77 6.87 -5.69 -6.40
N LYS A 78 6.81 -6.18 -7.64
CA LYS A 78 7.92 -6.10 -8.60
C LYS A 78 8.28 -4.66 -8.96
N LYS A 79 7.29 -3.80 -9.19
CA LYS A 79 7.51 -2.43 -9.66
C LYS A 79 7.97 -1.49 -8.55
N PHE A 80 7.41 -1.63 -7.34
CA PHE A 80 7.58 -0.62 -6.30
C PHE A 80 8.46 -1.05 -5.12
N LYS A 81 8.79 -2.34 -4.94
CA LYS A 81 9.64 -2.83 -3.82
C LYS A 81 10.99 -2.10 -3.68
N LYS A 82 11.56 -1.61 -4.78
CA LYS A 82 12.81 -0.83 -4.77
C LYS A 82 12.73 0.48 -3.96
N HIS A 83 11.52 0.93 -3.63
CA HIS A 83 11.28 2.17 -2.89
C HIS A 83 11.20 1.98 -1.37
N GLY A 84 11.29 0.75 -0.86
CA GLY A 84 11.32 0.50 0.58
C GLY A 84 10.03 0.94 1.26
N SER A 85 10.15 1.57 2.43
CA SER A 85 9.02 2.19 3.15
C SER A 85 8.29 3.24 2.32
N CYS A 86 8.95 3.95 1.40
CA CYS A 86 8.27 4.91 0.52
C CYS A 86 7.38 4.25 -0.57
N MET A 87 7.23 2.92 -0.57
CA MET A 87 6.51 2.17 -1.59
C MET A 87 5.03 2.58 -1.70
N LYS A 88 4.30 2.77 -0.59
CA LYS A 88 2.90 3.22 -0.63
C LYS A 88 2.77 4.56 -1.35
N GLY A 89 3.60 5.54 -0.96
CA GLY A 89 3.64 6.86 -1.60
C GLY A 89 3.92 6.78 -3.10
N LYS A 90 4.83 5.88 -3.53
CA LYS A 90 5.13 5.71 -4.96
C LYS A 90 4.02 5.01 -5.75
N ILE A 91 3.18 4.21 -5.10
CA ILE A 91 1.97 3.68 -5.72
C ILE A 91 0.95 4.81 -5.92
N CYS A 92 0.78 5.71 -4.94
CA CYS A 92 -0.07 6.89 -5.05
C CYS A 92 0.39 7.83 -6.18
N ASP A 93 1.68 8.19 -6.22
CA ASP A 93 2.28 9.01 -7.29
C ASP A 93 1.96 8.42 -8.68
N TYR A 94 2.15 7.11 -8.83
CA TYR A 94 1.86 6.40 -10.07
C TYR A 94 0.38 6.47 -10.45
N CYS A 95 -0.52 6.36 -9.48
CA CYS A 95 -1.96 6.46 -9.71
C CYS A 95 -2.35 7.86 -10.17
N ASP A 96 -1.78 8.90 -9.56
CA ASP A 96 -2.02 10.30 -9.94
C ASP A 96 -1.56 10.58 -11.38
N GLU A 97 -0.38 10.10 -11.77
CA GLU A 97 0.15 10.20 -13.14
C GLU A 97 -0.75 9.52 -14.19
N HIS A 98 -1.50 8.49 -13.79
CA HIS A 98 -2.35 7.68 -14.69
C HIS A 98 -3.85 8.01 -14.55
N GLY A 99 -4.21 9.03 -13.76
CA GLY A 99 -5.60 9.42 -13.54
C GLY A 99 -6.44 8.33 -12.84
N ILE A 100 -5.79 7.51 -12.01
CA ILE A 100 -6.41 6.46 -11.19
C ILE A 100 -6.73 7.08 -9.84
N LYS A 101 -8.00 7.09 -9.47
CA LYS A 101 -8.46 7.69 -8.22
C LYS A 101 -8.40 6.70 -7.08
N TYR A 102 -8.11 7.21 -5.89
CA TYR A 102 -8.09 6.47 -4.64
C TYR A 102 -8.54 7.38 -3.49
N GLN A 103 -8.87 6.78 -2.35
CA GLN A 103 -9.12 7.49 -1.09
C GLN A 103 -8.04 7.13 -0.08
N THR A 104 -7.64 8.05 0.78
CA THR A 104 -6.66 7.80 1.84
C THR A 104 -7.27 8.00 3.22
N GLN A 105 -6.77 7.25 4.19
CA GLN A 105 -7.11 7.42 5.61
C GLN A 105 -5.87 7.13 6.46
N VAL A 106 -5.72 7.83 7.60
CA VAL A 106 -4.62 7.64 8.54
C VAL A 106 -5.18 7.58 9.96
N TYR A 107 -4.67 6.68 10.77
CA TYR A 107 -4.94 6.53 12.19
C TYR A 107 -3.65 6.65 13.00
N TYR A 108 -3.73 7.32 14.15
CA TYR A 108 -2.66 7.59 15.11
C TYR A 108 -3.05 7.05 16.50
#